data_AF-A0A353X1I1-F1
#
_entry.id   AF-A0A353X1I1-F1
#
_cell.length_a   1.000
_cell.length_b   1.000
_cell.length_c   1.000
_cell.angle_alpha   90.00
_cell.angle_beta   90.00
_cell.angle_gamma   90.00
#
_symmetry.space_group_name_H-M   'P 1'
#
loop_
_entity.id
_entity.type
_entity.pdbx_description
1 polymer ?
#
loop_
_entity_poly.entity_id
_entity_poly.type
_entity_poly.pdbx_seq_one_letter_code
_entity_poly.pdbx_strand_id
1 'polypeptide(L)'
;MEIEYIMQLTDKPKVLYIGQYSEGTTSKQRADTIKSLLDTDVFRIIDLHEPFYRTSRVWRSIGFRYKKGPLIPAVNTFIRNKVQEPYDLIWVDKGIYITAATTAFLRAHTKKLVHFTPDPAFTFHKSRLFYQSLKFYDYVITTKSYELERYFDYLEEEQVLFVTQGFDPNLHQPDFSNFDEKEGLLFIGHYE
;
A
#
# COMPACT_ATOMS: atom_id res chain seq x y z
N MET A 1 -25.42 -25.24 -8.67
CA MET A 1 -25.77 -24.71 -10.00
C MET A 1 -26.18 -23.24 -9.97
N GLU A 2 -27.19 -22.82 -9.21
CA GLU A 2 -27.61 -21.40 -9.20
C GLU A 2 -26.60 -20.43 -8.56
N ILE A 3 -25.91 -20.83 -7.48
CA ILE A 3 -24.96 -19.93 -6.80
C ILE A 3 -23.69 -19.69 -7.65
N GLU A 4 -23.12 -20.73 -8.26
CA GLU A 4 -21.99 -20.59 -9.20
C GLU A 4 -22.38 -19.78 -10.44
N TYR A 5 -23.61 -19.93 -10.93
CA TYR A 5 -24.12 -19.16 -12.07
C TYR A 5 -24.35 -17.68 -11.70
N ILE A 6 -24.84 -17.38 -10.49
CA ILE A 6 -24.97 -16.00 -9.99
C ILE A 6 -23.59 -15.36 -9.73
N MET A 7 -22.61 -16.13 -9.25
CA MET A 7 -21.22 -15.66 -9.12
C MET A 7 -20.54 -15.43 -10.47
N GLN A 8 -20.95 -16.15 -11.53
CA GLN A 8 -20.52 -15.89 -12.91
C GLN A 8 -21.21 -14.66 -13.55
N LEU A 9 -22.31 -14.16 -12.96
CA LEU A 9 -23.10 -13.05 -13.49
C LEU A 9 -22.78 -11.69 -12.86
N THR A 10 -21.94 -11.62 -11.83
CA THR A 10 -21.43 -10.35 -11.31
C THR A 10 -20.23 -9.92 -12.14
N ASP A 11 -20.27 -8.72 -12.73
CA ASP A 11 -19.11 -8.10 -13.36
C ASP A 11 -17.91 -8.18 -12.42
N LYS A 12 -16.79 -8.73 -12.92
CA LYS A 12 -15.58 -8.86 -12.10
C LYS A 12 -15.07 -7.46 -11.71
N PRO A 13 -14.56 -7.27 -10.49
CA PRO A 13 -14.22 -5.94 -10.01
C PRO A 13 -13.08 -5.32 -10.81
N LYS A 14 -13.22 -4.03 -11.14
CA LYS A 14 -12.12 -3.20 -11.65
C LYS A 14 -11.29 -2.70 -10.48
N VAL A 15 -10.02 -3.08 -10.46
CA VAL A 15 -9.09 -2.77 -9.37
C VAL A 15 -7.96 -1.87 -9.86
N LEU A 16 -7.65 -0.85 -9.08
CA LEU A 16 -6.47 -0.01 -9.23
C LEU A 16 -5.57 -0.17 -8.01
N TYR A 17 -4.34 -0.61 -8.23
CA TYR A 17 -3.30 -0.64 -7.21
C TYR A 17 -2.35 0.55 -7.37
N ILE A 18 -2.09 1.27 -6.27
CA ILE A 18 -1.19 2.42 -6.21
C ILE A 18 -0.13 2.13 -5.17
N GLY A 19 1.12 1.90 -5.60
CA GLY A 19 2.19 1.50 -4.70
C GLY A 19 3.53 1.39 -5.42
N GLN A 20 4.53 0.83 -4.75
CA GLN A 20 5.80 0.49 -5.41
C GLN A 20 5.60 -0.83 -6.17
N TYR A 21 5.87 -0.84 -7.47
CA TYR A 21 5.68 -2.03 -8.29
C TYR A 21 6.96 -2.47 -9.02
N SER A 22 8.11 -2.26 -8.37
CA SER A 22 9.39 -2.79 -8.87
C SER A 22 9.65 -4.20 -8.33
N GLU A 23 10.45 -4.96 -9.08
CA GLU A 23 10.88 -6.30 -8.66
C GLU A 23 11.59 -6.27 -7.30
N GLY A 24 11.36 -7.33 -6.52
CA GLY A 24 11.88 -7.47 -5.15
C GLY A 24 11.17 -6.64 -4.09
N THR A 25 10.14 -5.84 -4.44
CA THR A 25 9.37 -5.09 -3.44
C THR A 25 8.24 -5.92 -2.84
N THR A 26 8.01 -5.79 -1.54
CA THR A 26 6.85 -6.43 -0.89
C THR A 26 5.52 -5.81 -1.33
N SER A 27 5.54 -4.57 -1.82
CA SER A 27 4.35 -3.91 -2.40
C SER A 27 3.94 -4.59 -3.70
N LYS A 28 4.89 -4.89 -4.61
CA LYS A 28 4.60 -5.70 -5.81
C LYS A 28 4.03 -7.07 -5.45
N GLN A 29 4.64 -7.78 -4.49
CA GLN A 29 4.13 -9.08 -4.04
C GLN A 29 2.67 -8.99 -3.57
N ARG A 30 2.33 -7.99 -2.74
CA ARG A 30 0.94 -7.74 -2.33
C ARG A 30 0.01 -7.49 -3.51
N ALA A 31 0.41 -6.65 -4.46
CA ALA A 31 -0.39 -6.37 -5.65
C ALA A 31 -0.67 -7.65 -6.44
N ASP A 32 0.35 -8.49 -6.65
CA ASP A 32 0.24 -9.75 -7.37
C ASP A 32 -0.67 -10.75 -6.61
N THR A 33 -0.54 -10.84 -5.29
CA THR A 33 -1.42 -11.64 -4.44
C THR A 33 -2.87 -11.15 -4.52
N ILE A 34 -3.12 -9.84 -4.38
CA ILE A 34 -4.47 -9.26 -4.46
C ILE A 34 -5.09 -9.56 -5.83
N LYS A 35 -4.33 -9.39 -6.91
CA LYS A 35 -4.78 -9.72 -8.27
C LYS A 35 -5.18 -11.19 -8.40
N SER A 36 -4.40 -12.09 -7.82
CA SER A 36 -4.69 -13.54 -7.84
C SER A 36 -5.92 -13.92 -7.03
N LEU A 37 -6.19 -13.21 -5.92
CA LEU A 37 -7.30 -13.50 -5.01
C LEU A 37 -8.64 -12.96 -5.51
N LEU A 38 -8.65 -11.78 -6.14
CA LEU A 38 -9.89 -11.07 -6.46
C LEU A 38 -10.52 -11.46 -7.81
N ASP A 39 -9.91 -12.39 -8.57
CA ASP A 39 -10.31 -12.78 -9.93
C ASP A 39 -10.86 -11.58 -10.74
N THR A 40 -10.00 -10.61 -11.05
CA THR A 40 -10.41 -9.31 -11.60
C THR A 40 -10.31 -9.31 -13.12
N ASP A 41 -11.26 -8.72 -13.84
CA ASP A 41 -11.12 -8.48 -15.29
C ASP A 41 -10.13 -7.35 -15.60
N VAL A 42 -10.08 -6.33 -14.74
CA VAL A 42 -9.20 -5.18 -14.90
C VAL A 42 -8.39 -4.97 -13.62
N PHE A 43 -7.08 -5.15 -13.72
CA PHE A 43 -6.13 -4.82 -12.67
C PHE A 43 -5.11 -3.81 -13.17
N ARG A 44 -5.28 -2.53 -12.82
CA ARG A 44 -4.38 -1.44 -13.19
C ARG A 44 -3.39 -1.16 -12.07
N ILE A 45 -2.19 -0.72 -12.45
CA ILE A 45 -1.11 -0.39 -11.52
C ILE A 45 -0.61 1.03 -11.82
N ILE A 46 -0.50 1.83 -10.77
CA ILE A 46 0.25 3.09 -10.76
C ILE A 46 1.49 2.86 -9.92
N ASP A 47 2.63 2.66 -10.59
CA ASP A 47 3.92 2.49 -9.91
C ASP A 47 4.47 3.85 -9.46
N LEU A 48 4.51 4.05 -8.14
CA LEU A 48 5.02 5.28 -7.52
C LEU A 48 6.54 5.41 -7.62
N HIS A 49 7.27 4.34 -7.98
CA HIS A 49 8.69 4.46 -8.30
C HIS A 49 8.94 5.30 -9.56
N GLU A 50 8.02 5.34 -10.53
CA GLU A 50 8.16 6.19 -11.72
C GLU A 50 8.38 7.68 -11.38
N PRO A 51 7.44 8.39 -10.72
CA PRO A 51 7.64 9.79 -10.34
C PRO A 51 8.73 9.97 -9.28
N PHE A 52 8.96 8.96 -8.43
CA PHE A 52 10.03 9.01 -7.44
C PHE A 52 11.40 9.09 -8.11
N TYR A 53 11.75 8.12 -8.96
CA TYR A 53 13.07 8.07 -9.60
C TYR A 53 13.27 9.14 -10.69
N ARG A 54 12.20 9.67 -11.29
CA ARG A 54 12.27 10.87 -12.15
C ARG A 54 12.63 12.14 -11.38
N THR A 55 12.37 12.18 -10.08
CA THR A 55 12.75 13.31 -9.23
C THR A 55 14.25 13.26 -8.91
N SER A 56 14.93 14.42 -8.94
CA SER A 56 16.36 14.48 -8.64
C SER A 56 16.68 13.91 -7.25
N ARG A 57 17.88 13.35 -7.09
CA ARG A 57 18.28 12.66 -5.84
C ARG A 57 18.16 13.55 -4.59
N VAL A 58 18.50 14.83 -4.72
CA VAL A 58 18.39 15.81 -3.63
C VAL A 58 16.94 15.97 -3.21
N TRP A 59 16.04 16.21 -4.17
CA TRP A 59 14.62 16.39 -3.89
C TRP A 59 13.92 15.12 -3.45
N ARG A 60 14.38 13.95 -3.91
CA ARG A 60 13.95 12.65 -3.37
C ARG A 60 14.29 12.52 -1.89
N SER A 61 15.53 12.84 -1.50
CA SER A 61 15.95 12.77 -0.09
C SER A 61 15.13 13.70 0.79
N ILE A 62 14.92 14.95 0.35
CA ILE A 62 14.10 15.94 1.06
C ILE A 62 12.65 15.45 1.16
N GLY A 63 12.08 14.97 0.05
CA GLY A 63 10.72 14.42 0.01
C GLY A 63 10.56 13.20 0.90
N PHE A 64 11.53 12.29 0.89
CA PHE A 64 11.52 11.09 1.73
C PHE A 64 11.61 11.43 3.22
N ARG A 65 12.46 12.37 3.65
CA ARG A 65 12.56 12.72 5.09
C ARG A 65 11.40 13.59 5.55
N TYR A 66 11.17 14.69 4.85
CA TYR A 66 10.32 15.78 5.34
C TYR A 66 8.94 15.84 4.69
N LYS A 67 8.69 15.01 3.67
CA LYS A 67 7.41 14.93 2.94
C LYS A 67 7.06 16.30 2.32
N LYS A 68 8.10 16.93 1.76
CA LYS A 68 8.09 18.28 1.19
C LYS A 68 8.92 18.33 -0.09
N GLY A 69 8.73 19.38 -0.88
CA GLY A 69 9.46 19.61 -2.12
C GLY A 69 8.78 18.97 -3.34
N PRO A 70 9.41 19.05 -4.53
CA PRO A 70 8.78 18.78 -5.82
C PRO A 70 8.38 17.32 -6.01
N LEU A 71 8.93 16.38 -5.22
CA LEU A 71 8.49 14.99 -5.21
C LEU A 71 6.98 14.86 -4.93
N ILE A 72 6.47 15.64 -3.96
CA ILE A 72 5.07 15.55 -3.53
C ILE A 72 4.11 15.93 -4.67
N PRO A 73 4.16 17.14 -5.26
CA PRO A 73 3.28 17.47 -6.38
C PRO A 73 3.52 16.56 -7.59
N ALA A 74 4.76 16.13 -7.87
CA ALA A 74 5.04 15.21 -8.98
C ALA A 74 4.30 13.87 -8.82
N VAL A 75 4.36 13.25 -7.65
CA VAL A 75 3.62 12.00 -7.35
C VAL A 75 2.11 12.20 -7.47
N ASN A 76 1.60 13.31 -6.92
CA ASN A 76 0.16 13.56 -6.88
C ASN A 76 -0.43 13.86 -8.26
N THR A 77 0.26 14.66 -9.08
CA THR A 77 -0.12 14.90 -10.48
C THR A 77 -0.03 13.62 -11.30
N PHE A 78 1.01 12.81 -11.09
CA PHE A 78 1.16 11.53 -11.77
C PHE A 78 -0.01 10.58 -11.49
N ILE A 79 -0.43 10.45 -10.24
CA ILE A 79 -1.61 9.65 -9.86
C ILE A 79 -2.86 10.18 -10.57
N ARG A 80 -3.16 11.48 -10.42
CA ARG A 80 -4.36 12.09 -11.01
C ARG A 80 -4.42 11.91 -12.54
N ASN A 81 -3.29 12.04 -13.22
CA ASN A 81 -3.21 11.86 -14.66
C ASN A 81 -3.35 10.39 -15.10
N LYS A 82 -3.12 9.40 -14.24
CA LYS A 82 -3.27 7.98 -14.58
C LYS A 82 -4.64 7.39 -14.20
N VAL A 83 -5.41 8.06 -13.34
CA VAL A 83 -6.78 7.67 -13.02
C VAL A 83 -7.71 8.20 -14.12
N GLN A 84 -8.15 7.31 -15.00
CA GLN A 84 -8.94 7.67 -16.20
C GLN A 84 -10.42 7.25 -16.11
N GLU A 85 -10.73 6.27 -15.27
CA GLU A 85 -12.07 5.71 -15.10
C GLU A 85 -12.36 5.44 -13.62
N PRO A 86 -13.64 5.30 -13.22
CA PRO A 86 -14.00 4.81 -11.89
C PRO A 86 -13.60 3.34 -11.69
N TYR A 87 -13.24 2.98 -10.46
CA TYR A 87 -12.89 1.62 -10.06
C TYR A 87 -13.86 1.07 -9.00
N ASP A 88 -13.93 -0.25 -8.87
CA ASP A 88 -14.63 -0.88 -7.75
C ASP A 88 -13.77 -0.84 -6.48
N LEU A 89 -12.45 -0.97 -6.65
CA LEU A 89 -11.47 -0.90 -5.58
C LEU A 89 -10.25 -0.09 -6.03
N ILE A 90 -9.85 0.87 -5.20
CA ILE A 90 -8.54 1.49 -5.24
C ILE A 90 -7.79 1.07 -3.97
N TRP A 91 -6.65 0.41 -4.15
CA TRP A 91 -5.74 0.01 -3.09
C TRP A 91 -4.51 0.89 -3.08
N VAL A 92 -4.23 1.56 -1.95
CA VAL A 92 -3.07 2.43 -1.75
C VAL A 92 -2.08 1.77 -0.80
N ASP A 93 -0.93 1.34 -1.30
CA ASP A 93 0.15 0.76 -0.49
C ASP A 93 1.11 1.87 -0.01
N LYS A 94 1.24 1.97 1.31
CA LYS A 94 2.00 2.95 2.11
C LYS A 94 1.54 4.40 1.95
N GLY A 95 1.27 4.87 0.74
CA GLY A 95 0.71 6.20 0.47
C GLY A 95 1.58 7.39 0.93
N ILE A 96 2.89 7.18 1.14
CA ILE A 96 3.81 8.10 1.85
C ILE A 96 3.75 9.55 1.32
N TYR A 97 3.61 9.71 0.00
CA TYR A 97 3.66 11.01 -0.68
C TYR A 97 2.29 11.51 -1.15
N ILE A 98 1.21 10.77 -0.89
CA ILE A 98 -0.12 11.12 -1.39
C ILE A 98 -0.73 12.17 -0.47
N THR A 99 -1.22 13.26 -1.05
CA THR A 99 -1.86 14.36 -0.33
C THR A 99 -3.33 14.08 -0.11
N ALA A 100 -3.90 14.66 0.96
CA ALA A 100 -5.33 14.62 1.24
C ALA A 100 -6.21 15.01 0.03
N ALA A 101 -5.78 16.00 -0.76
CA ALA A 101 -6.50 16.42 -1.96
C ALA A 101 -6.52 15.32 -3.04
N THR A 102 -5.43 14.57 -3.20
CA THR A 102 -5.40 13.43 -4.14
C THR A 102 -6.14 12.23 -3.57
N THR A 103 -6.06 11.98 -2.26
CA THR A 103 -6.86 10.94 -1.60
C THR A 103 -8.37 11.20 -1.76
N ALA A 104 -8.81 12.45 -1.59
CA ALA A 104 -10.19 12.86 -1.85
C ALA A 104 -10.59 12.67 -3.32
N PHE A 105 -9.69 12.98 -4.26
CA PHE A 105 -9.89 12.70 -5.67
C PHE A 105 -10.05 11.19 -5.92
N LEU A 106 -9.18 10.34 -5.36
CA LEU A 106 -9.28 8.89 -5.48
C LEU A 106 -10.61 8.36 -4.91
N ARG A 107 -11.03 8.88 -3.75
CA ARG A 107 -12.30 8.55 -3.11
C ARG A 107 -13.50 8.80 -4.05
N ALA A 108 -13.48 9.90 -4.80
CA ALA A 108 -14.53 10.20 -5.77
C ALA A 108 -14.52 9.28 -7.01
N HIS A 109 -13.44 8.51 -7.23
CA HIS A 109 -13.26 7.62 -8.39
C HIS A 109 -13.31 6.14 -8.01
N THR A 110 -13.86 5.79 -6.84
CA THR A 110 -13.96 4.39 -6.44
C THR A 110 -15.17 4.09 -5.58
N LYS A 111 -15.65 2.84 -5.63
CA LYS A 111 -16.63 2.32 -4.66
C LYS A 111 -15.96 2.00 -3.32
N LYS A 112 -14.72 1.46 -3.34
CA LYS A 112 -13.91 1.21 -2.15
C LYS A 112 -12.50 1.79 -2.25
N LEU A 113 -12.07 2.52 -1.23
CA LEU A 113 -10.73 3.08 -1.10
C LEU A 113 -10.05 2.49 0.14
N VAL A 114 -8.98 1.73 -0.07
CA VAL A 114 -8.26 1.03 1.00
C VAL A 114 -6.83 1.55 1.07
N HIS A 115 -6.33 1.75 2.29
CA HIS A 115 -4.91 1.98 2.57
C HIS A 115 -4.32 0.75 3.25
N PHE A 116 -3.09 0.40 2.90
CA PHE A 116 -2.30 -0.60 3.63
C PHE A 116 -0.92 -0.04 3.95
N THR A 117 -0.43 -0.26 5.18
CA THR A 117 0.97 -0.03 5.51
C THR A 117 1.54 -1.12 6.43
N PRO A 118 2.70 -1.72 6.09
CA PRO A 118 3.44 -2.54 7.03
C PRO A 118 4.33 -1.70 7.96
N ASP A 119 4.47 -0.40 7.68
CA ASP A 119 5.39 0.51 8.34
C ASP A 119 4.68 1.30 9.44
N PRO A 120 5.37 1.59 10.57
CA PRO A 120 4.82 2.41 11.65
C PRO A 120 4.54 3.87 11.22
N ALA A 121 3.27 4.21 11.05
CA ALA A 121 2.82 5.46 10.47
C ALA A 121 2.82 6.63 11.46
N PHE A 122 2.67 6.35 12.75
CA PHE A 122 2.54 7.38 13.80
C PHE A 122 3.77 7.49 14.69
N THR A 123 4.55 6.41 14.82
CA THR A 123 5.75 6.39 15.68
C THR A 123 7.00 6.86 14.93
N PHE A 124 7.28 6.30 13.75
CA PHE A 124 8.50 6.61 12.98
C PHE A 124 8.22 7.38 11.67
N HIS A 125 7.26 6.93 10.86
CA HIS A 125 7.03 7.50 9.52
C HIS A 125 5.97 8.62 9.50
N LYS A 126 6.00 9.46 10.54
CA LYS A 126 5.04 10.55 10.76
C LYS A 126 4.86 11.41 9.51
N SER A 127 3.62 11.57 9.08
CA SER A 127 3.29 12.32 7.87
C SER A 127 1.97 13.07 8.01
N ARG A 128 2.03 14.41 7.99
CA ARG A 128 0.83 15.25 7.95
C ARG A 128 -0.03 14.97 6.70
N LEU A 129 0.60 14.60 5.59
CA LEU A 129 -0.11 14.22 4.37
C LEU A 129 -0.97 12.97 4.59
N PHE A 130 -0.41 11.98 5.29
CA PHE A 130 -1.12 10.74 5.64
C PHE A 130 -2.26 11.01 6.62
N TYR A 131 -1.99 11.72 7.72
CA TYR A 131 -3.02 11.98 8.75
C TYR A 131 -4.23 12.71 8.18
N GLN A 132 -4.00 13.71 7.31
CA GLN A 132 -5.08 14.45 6.64
C GLN A 132 -5.82 13.60 5.61
N SER A 133 -5.24 12.49 5.16
CA SER A 133 -5.82 11.57 4.19
C SER A 133 -6.68 10.48 4.81
N LEU A 134 -6.46 10.15 6.10
CA LEU A 134 -7.09 9.01 6.78
C LEU A 134 -8.61 8.97 6.58
N LYS A 135 -9.29 10.09 6.84
CA LYS A 135 -10.75 10.24 6.75
C LYS A 135 -11.39 9.91 5.37
N PHE A 136 -10.60 9.73 4.32
CA PHE A 136 -11.13 9.40 2.99
C PHE A 136 -11.12 7.90 2.70
N TYR A 137 -10.39 7.10 3.47
CA TYR A 137 -10.34 5.65 3.29
C TYR A 137 -11.57 4.99 3.91
N ASP A 138 -12.12 3.96 3.25
CA ASP A 138 -13.09 3.08 3.89
C ASP A 138 -12.40 2.22 4.94
N TYR A 139 -11.23 1.69 4.59
CA TYR A 139 -10.43 0.84 5.46
C TYR A 139 -8.96 1.24 5.43
N VAL A 140 -8.33 1.19 6.59
CA VAL A 140 -6.89 1.35 6.78
C VAL A 140 -6.34 0.12 7.46
N ILE A 141 -5.36 -0.50 6.82
CA ILE A 141 -4.82 -1.79 7.23
C ILE A 141 -3.38 -1.59 7.72
N THR A 142 -3.09 -2.08 8.93
CA THR A 142 -1.77 -1.98 9.56
C THR A 142 -1.29 -3.32 10.09
N THR A 143 0.03 -3.47 10.18
CA THR A 143 0.68 -4.60 10.88
C THR A 143 1.16 -4.26 12.28
N LYS A 144 0.87 -3.03 12.76
CA LYS A 144 1.39 -2.50 14.03
C LYS A 144 0.25 -2.35 15.03
N SER A 145 0.04 -3.39 15.85
CA SER A 145 -0.99 -3.38 16.90
C SER A 145 -0.82 -2.23 17.90
N TYR A 146 0.42 -1.83 18.19
CA TYR A 146 0.72 -0.71 19.08
C TYR A 146 0.36 0.68 18.52
N GLU A 147 -0.05 0.77 17.24
CA GLU A 147 -0.52 2.02 16.63
C GLU A 147 -2.05 2.12 16.52
N LEU A 148 -2.80 1.09 16.95
CA LEU A 148 -4.27 1.05 16.76
C LEU A 148 -4.98 2.23 17.45
N GLU A 149 -4.63 2.52 18.71
CA GLU A 149 -5.19 3.69 19.42
C GLU A 149 -4.95 5.00 18.66
N ARG A 150 -3.81 5.13 17.97
CA ARG A 150 -3.50 6.31 17.15
C ARG A 150 -4.31 6.37 15.86
N TYR A 151 -4.74 5.23 15.32
CA TYR A 151 -5.66 5.22 14.19
C TYR A 151 -7.06 5.65 14.62
N PHE A 152 -7.50 5.25 15.81
CA PHE A 152 -8.82 5.60 16.36
C PHE A 152 -8.98 7.10 16.66
N ASP A 153 -7.87 7.83 16.81
CA ASP A 153 -7.89 9.31 16.84
C ASP A 153 -8.45 9.94 15.53
N TYR A 154 -8.51 9.19 14.43
CA TYR A 154 -8.88 9.70 13.09
C TYR A 154 -10.00 8.93 12.38
N LEU A 155 -10.32 7.72 12.84
CA LEU A 155 -11.19 6.75 12.16
C LEU A 155 -12.01 5.97 13.18
N GLU A 156 -13.17 5.47 12.76
CA GLU A 156 -13.92 4.50 13.56
C GLU A 156 -13.16 3.17 13.64
N GLU A 157 -13.35 2.41 14.73
CA GLU A 157 -12.61 1.16 14.97
C GLU A 157 -12.81 0.14 13.83
N GLU A 158 -14.02 0.06 13.26
CA GLU A 158 -14.36 -0.88 12.18
C GLU A 158 -13.66 -0.55 10.85
N GLN A 159 -13.14 0.68 10.71
CA GLN A 159 -12.37 1.09 9.54
C GLN A 159 -10.90 0.68 9.66
N VAL A 160 -10.43 0.26 10.84
CA VAL A 160 -9.02 -0.06 11.08
C VAL A 160 -8.85 -1.57 11.18
N LEU A 161 -8.10 -2.15 10.26
CA LEU A 161 -7.84 -3.60 10.23
C LEU A 161 -6.40 -3.88 10.65
N PHE A 162 -6.25 -4.65 11.73
CA PHE A 162 -4.96 -5.20 12.14
C PHE A 162 -4.73 -6.55 11.45
N VAL A 163 -3.59 -6.71 10.79
CA VAL A 163 -3.17 -7.97 10.15
C VAL A 163 -1.75 -8.34 10.51
N THR A 164 -1.39 -9.60 10.36
CA THR A 164 -0.01 -10.07 10.54
C THR A 164 0.88 -9.67 9.38
N GLN A 165 2.21 -9.77 9.56
CA GLN A 165 3.15 -9.60 8.45
C GLN A 165 2.96 -10.73 7.42
N GLY A 166 3.07 -10.36 6.15
CA GLY A 166 2.88 -11.29 5.04
C GLY A 166 4.03 -12.31 4.96
N PHE A 167 3.68 -13.54 4.61
CA PHE A 167 4.57 -14.64 4.29
C PHE A 167 4.06 -15.32 3.00
N ASP A 168 4.97 -15.76 2.14
CA ASP A 168 4.66 -16.48 0.90
C ASP A 168 5.47 -17.79 0.87
N PRO A 169 4.84 -18.97 1.01
CA PRO A 169 5.53 -20.25 1.03
C PRO A 169 6.23 -20.62 -0.28
N ASN A 170 5.85 -20.01 -1.41
CA ASN A 170 6.50 -20.28 -2.69
C ASN A 170 7.81 -19.51 -2.86
N LEU A 171 7.96 -18.40 -2.11
CA LEU A 171 9.18 -17.58 -2.12
C LEU A 171 10.05 -17.83 -0.90
N HIS A 172 9.43 -17.92 0.28
CA HIS A 172 10.12 -18.09 1.54
C HIS A 172 10.31 -19.58 1.80
N GLN A 173 11.51 -20.06 1.54
CA GLN A 173 11.84 -21.46 1.72
C GLN A 173 12.21 -21.73 3.18
N PRO A 174 11.63 -22.77 3.80
CA PRO A 174 12.12 -23.23 5.10
C PRO A 174 13.55 -23.76 4.97
N ASP A 175 14.41 -23.35 5.90
CA ASP A 175 15.74 -23.92 6.07
C ASP A 175 15.64 -25.11 7.03
N PHE A 176 15.92 -26.31 6.51
CA PHE A 176 15.90 -27.57 7.27
C PHE A 176 17.29 -27.99 7.77
N SER A 177 18.29 -27.11 7.69
CA SER A 177 19.63 -27.37 8.25
C SER A 177 19.56 -27.53 9.78
N ASN A 178 20.46 -28.36 10.32
CA ASN A 178 20.57 -28.57 11.76
C ASN A 178 20.95 -27.24 12.45
N PHE A 179 20.05 -26.70 13.26
CA PHE A 179 20.26 -25.42 13.95
C PHE A 179 21.37 -25.49 15.00
N ASP A 180 21.69 -26.69 15.51
CA ASP A 180 22.72 -26.92 16.53
C ASP A 180 24.15 -26.75 16.00
N GLU A 181 24.33 -26.72 14.67
CA GLU A 181 25.64 -26.61 14.00
C GLU A 181 25.89 -25.21 13.40
N LYS A 182 25.02 -24.22 13.66
CA LYS A 182 25.18 -22.87 13.10
C LYS A 182 26.33 -22.12 13.78
N GLU A 183 27.49 -22.09 13.12
CA GLU A 183 28.61 -21.23 13.49
C GLU A 183 28.40 -19.81 12.96
N GLY A 184 27.99 -18.88 13.84
CA GLY A 184 28.01 -17.44 13.57
C GLY A 184 26.67 -16.73 13.74
N LEU A 185 26.75 -15.40 13.81
CA LEU A 185 25.60 -14.50 13.88
C LEU A 185 25.49 -13.73 12.56
N LEU A 186 24.35 -13.86 11.88
CA LEU A 186 24.03 -13.06 10.71
C LEU A 186 22.99 -11.99 11.09
N PHE A 187 23.36 -10.72 10.91
CA PHE A 187 22.43 -9.60 10.99
C PHE A 187 22.10 -9.12 9.57
N ILE A 188 20.88 -9.37 9.13
CA ILE A 188 20.33 -8.77 7.91
C ILE A 188 19.38 -7.67 8.33
N GLY A 189 19.88 -6.44 8.32
CA GLY A 189 19.11 -5.28 8.72
C GLY A 189 19.84 -3.99 8.39
N HIS A 190 19.13 -2.88 8.49
CA HIS A 190 19.77 -1.57 8.43
C HIS A 190 20.47 -1.34 9.78
N TYR A 191 21.74 -0.94 9.76
CA TYR A 191 22.40 -0.43 10.96
C TYR A 191 21.76 0.93 11.28
N GLU A 192 21.11 1.03 12.44
CA GLU A 192 20.48 2.25 12.95
C GLU A 192 21.23 2.78 14.17
#